data_AF-A0A194URY6-F1
#
_entry.id   AF-A0A194URY6-F1
#
_cell.length_a   1.000
_cell.length_b   1.000
_cell.length_c   1.000
_cell.angle_alpha   90.00
_cell.angle_beta   90.00
_cell.angle_gamma   90.00
#
_symmetry.space_group_name_H-M   'P 1'
#
loop_
_entity.id
_entity.type
_entity.pdbx_description
1 polymer ?
#
loop_
_entity_poly.entity_id
_entity_poly.type
_entity_poly.pdbx_seq_one_letter_code
_entity_poly.pdbx_strand_id
1 'polypeptide(L)'
;MLSIAKHFNKTLALSVLLIAISQFNYGFDNQAFAQTQAMLAFDEQFGEYDHKTGTYAIPTRWLSLMNGLPFIGFAVGMGILDPW
;
A
#
# COMPACT_ATOMS: atom_id res chain seq x y z
N MET A 1 -7.33 -16.93 34.41
CA MET A 1 -7.50 -17.65 33.12
C MET A 1 -8.34 -16.78 32.19
N LEU A 2 -7.88 -16.54 30.95
CA LEU A 2 -8.31 -15.43 30.08
C LEU A 2 -9.85 -15.33 29.90
N SER A 3 -10.44 -14.31 30.52
CA SER A 3 -11.88 -13.97 30.50
C SER A 3 -12.42 -13.60 29.10
N ILE A 4 -11.53 -13.17 28.21
CA ILE A 4 -11.84 -12.65 26.87
C ILE A 4 -12.38 -13.74 25.94
N ALA A 5 -11.79 -14.93 25.95
CA ALA A 5 -12.22 -16.04 25.11
C ALA A 5 -13.64 -16.53 25.44
N LYS A 6 -14.08 -16.32 26.70
CA LYS A 6 -15.41 -16.71 27.18
C LYS A 6 -16.53 -15.80 26.68
N HIS A 7 -16.21 -14.56 26.28
CA HIS A 7 -17.15 -13.56 25.78
C HIS A 7 -17.00 -13.32 24.27
N PHE A 8 -16.15 -14.10 23.61
CA PHE A 8 -15.91 -14.00 22.17
C PHE A 8 -17.14 -14.54 21.41
N ASN A 9 -18.05 -13.63 21.08
CA ASN A 9 -19.28 -13.94 20.37
C ASN A 9 -19.06 -13.85 18.85
N LYS A 10 -20.02 -14.39 18.08
CA LYS A 10 -19.93 -14.42 16.60
C LYS A 10 -19.79 -13.02 15.99
N THR A 11 -20.49 -12.03 16.56
CA THR A 11 -20.42 -10.65 16.08
C THR A 11 -19.02 -10.06 16.25
N LEU A 12 -18.39 -10.28 17.41
CA LEU A 12 -17.03 -9.83 17.69
C LEU A 12 -16.02 -10.52 16.77
N ALA A 13 -16.18 -11.82 16.52
CA ALA A 13 -15.35 -12.55 15.56
C ALA A 13 -15.44 -11.94 14.15
N LEU A 14 -16.65 -11.62 13.69
CA LEU A 14 -16.87 -10.99 12.38
C LEU A 14 -16.31 -9.57 12.33
N SER A 15 -16.47 -8.77 13.38
CA SER A 15 -15.89 -7.43 13.45
C SER A 15 -14.37 -7.46 13.40
N VAL A 16 -13.72 -8.37 14.14
CA VAL A 16 -12.27 -8.55 14.10
C VAL A 16 -11.80 -8.99 12.72
N LEU A 17 -12.52 -9.92 12.09
CA LEU A 17 -12.19 -10.41 10.75
C LEU A 17 -12.33 -9.30 9.71
N LEU A 18 -13.38 -8.47 9.80
CA LEU A 18 -13.56 -7.31 8.94
C LEU A 18 -12.38 -6.34 9.04
N ILE A 19 -11.98 -5.98 10.26
CA ILE A 19 -10.81 -5.11 10.50
C ILE A 19 -9.53 -5.77 9.97
N ALA A 20 -9.36 -7.07 10.18
CA ALA A 20 -8.21 -7.81 9.69
C ALA A 20 -8.13 -7.83 8.16
N ILE A 21 -9.25 -7.98 7.45
CA ILE A 21 -9.31 -7.88 5.98
C ILE A 21 -8.94 -6.47 5.53
N SER A 22 -9.43 -5.42 6.20
CA SER A 22 -9.06 -4.04 5.88
C SER A 22 -7.54 -3.83 5.99
N GLN A 23 -6.93 -4.31 7.09
CA GLN A 23 -5.49 -4.20 7.27
C GLN A 23 -4.70 -5.05 6.27
N PHE A 24 -5.19 -6.24 5.93
CA PHE A 24 -4.60 -7.09 4.91
C PHE A 24 -4.62 -6.39 3.54
N ASN A 25 -5.75 -5.83 3.14
CA ASN A 25 -5.87 -5.09 1.88
C ASN A 25 -4.88 -3.93 1.81
N TYR A 26 -4.73 -3.17 2.90
CA TYR A 26 -3.75 -2.10 2.96
C TYR A 26 -2.31 -2.60 2.79
N GLY A 27 -1.92 -3.66 3.52
CA GLY A 27 -0.60 -4.24 3.39
C GLY A 27 -0.34 -4.86 2.02
N PHE A 28 -1.36 -5.49 1.44
CA PHE A 28 -1.29 -6.09 0.11
C PHE A 28 -1.09 -5.03 -0.97
N ASP A 29 -1.86 -3.94 -0.95
CA ASP A 29 -1.77 -2.87 -1.95
C ASP A 29 -0.37 -2.23 -1.97
N ASN A 30 0.16 -1.88 -0.79
CA ASN A 30 1.52 -1.34 -0.67
C ASN A 30 2.58 -2.28 -1.25
N GLN A 31 2.49 -3.59 -0.97
CA GLN A 31 3.47 -4.54 -1.48
C GLN A 31 3.29 -4.86 -2.97
N ALA A 32 2.05 -4.99 -3.44
CA ALA A 32 1.76 -5.20 -4.85
C ALA A 32 2.35 -4.04 -5.68
N PHE A 33 2.12 -2.79 -5.26
CA PHE A 33 2.63 -1.61 -5.95
C PHE A 33 4.17 -1.55 -5.96
N ALA A 34 4.84 -1.86 -4.84
CA ALA A 34 6.29 -1.90 -4.77
C ALA A 34 6.90 -2.98 -5.68
N GLN A 35 6.26 -4.16 -5.74
CA GLN A 35 6.73 -5.26 -6.59
C GLN A 35 6.49 -4.96 -8.07
N THR A 36 5.34 -4.38 -8.44
CA THR A 36 5.06 -3.98 -9.82
C THR A 36 6.06 -2.95 -10.33
N GLN A 37 6.46 -1.98 -9.50
CA GLN A 37 7.50 -0.99 -9.87
C GLN A 37 8.86 -1.62 -10.16
N ALA A 38 9.15 -2.82 -9.64
CA ALA A 38 10.42 -3.53 -9.87
C ALA A 38 10.36 -4.51 -11.05
N MET A 39 9.22 -4.61 -11.73
CA MET A 39 9.05 -5.52 -12.87
C MET A 39 9.52 -4.86 -14.16
N LEU A 40 10.35 -5.59 -14.92
CA LEU A 40 10.85 -5.15 -16.24
C LEU A 40 9.72 -4.80 -17.23
N ALA A 41 8.60 -5.53 -17.19
CA ALA A 41 7.46 -5.24 -18.05
C ALA A 41 6.82 -3.88 -17.75
N PHE A 42 6.89 -3.43 -16.50
CA PHE A 42 6.39 -2.12 -16.10
C PHE A 42 7.33 -1.02 -16.57
N ASP A 43 8.64 -1.22 -16.43
CA ASP A 43 9.65 -0.33 -17.01
C ASP A 43 9.55 -0.23 -18.54
N GLU A 44 9.27 -1.33 -19.23
CA GLU A 44 9.11 -1.33 -20.70
C GLU A 44 7.86 -0.56 -21.16
N GLN A 45 6.77 -0.58 -20.37
CA GLN A 45 5.54 0.14 -20.69
C GLN A 45 5.57 1.63 -20.31
N PHE A 46 6.17 1.98 -19.18
CA PHE A 46 6.07 3.31 -18.58
C PHE A 46 7.43 4.01 -18.40
N GLY A 47 8.52 3.31 -18.64
CA GLY A 47 9.88 3.85 -18.58
C GLY A 47 10.32 4.50 -19.87
N GLU A 48 11.40 5.27 -19.77
CA GLU A 48 12.07 5.87 -20.92
C GLU A 48 13.30 5.01 -21.26
N TYR A 49 13.63 4.91 -22.55
CA TYR A 49 14.81 4.17 -23.00
C TYR A 49 16.08 4.91 -22.58
N ASP A 50 16.89 4.29 -21.72
CA ASP A 50 18.19 4.84 -21.34
C ASP A 50 19.28 4.34 -22.31
N HIS A 51 19.79 5.25 -23.13
CA HIS A 51 20.87 4.99 -24.07
C HIS A 51 22.21 4.60 -23.41
N LYS A 52 22.39 4.82 -22.10
CA LYS A 52 23.62 4.47 -21.36
C LYS A 52 23.61 3.04 -20.84
N THR A 53 22.46 2.54 -20.40
CA THR A 53 22.32 1.17 -19.87
C THR A 53 21.69 0.20 -20.88
N GLY A 54 21.11 0.73 -21.96
CA GLY A 54 20.41 -0.05 -22.98
C GLY A 54 19.09 -0.63 -22.50
N THR A 55 18.56 -0.13 -21.38
CA THR A 55 17.34 -0.64 -20.73
C THR A 55 16.29 0.45 -20.61
N TYR A 56 15.02 0.06 -20.55
CA TYR A 56 13.96 0.97 -20.13
C TYR A 56 14.01 1.11 -18.61
N ALA A 57 13.85 2.33 -18.11
CA ALA A 57 13.78 2.60 -16.68
C ALA A 57 12.80 3.75 -16.41
N ILE A 58 12.07 3.65 -15.31
CA ILE A 58 11.20 4.75 -14.89
C ILE A 58 12.05 5.92 -14.35
N PRO A 59 11.86 7.15 -14.88
CA PRO A 59 12.59 8.31 -14.39
C PRO A 59 12.38 8.52 -12.88
N THR A 60 13.46 8.82 -12.15
CA THR A 60 13.47 8.95 -10.67
C THR A 60 12.42 9.92 -10.13
N ARG A 61 12.06 10.95 -10.90
CA ARG A 61 10.98 11.90 -10.60
C ARG A 61 9.62 11.22 -10.44
N TRP A 62 9.28 10.28 -11.32
CA TRP A 62 8.02 9.54 -11.27
C TRP A 62 8.04 8.53 -10.13
N LEU A 63 9.15 7.83 -9.95
CA LEU A 63 9.34 6.87 -8.87
C LEU A 63 9.22 7.53 -7.48
N SER A 64 9.74 8.74 -7.34
CA SER A 64 9.61 9.55 -6.12
C SER A 64 8.18 10.00 -5.87
N LEU A 65 7.44 10.38 -6.91
CA LEU A 65 6.03 10.73 -6.80
C LEU A 65 5.16 9.51 -6.44
N MET A 66 5.41 8.37 -7.10
CA MET A 66 4.67 7.12 -6.89
C MET A 66 4.83 6.60 -5.46
N ASN A 67 6.03 6.70 -4.87
CA ASN A 67 6.25 6.31 -3.48
C ASN A 67 5.83 7.40 -2.47
N GLY A 68 5.88 8.69 -2.85
CA GLY A 68 5.58 9.80 -1.93
C GLY A 68 4.11 10.21 -1.83
N LEU A 69 3.37 10.17 -2.94
CA LEU A 69 1.96 10.58 -3.00
C LEU A 69 1.04 9.78 -2.06
N PRO A 70 1.19 8.44 -1.90
CA PRO A 70 0.38 7.69 -0.95
C PRO A 70 0.52 8.22 0.49
N PHE A 71 1.74 8.57 0.92
CA PHE A 71 1.97 9.14 2.27
C PHE A 71 1.34 10.51 2.45
N ILE A 72 1.34 11.35 1.41
CA ILE A 72 0.63 12.63 1.43
C ILE A 72 -0.88 12.39 1.58
N GLY A 73 -1.43 11.42 0.85
CA GLY A 73 -2.81 10.98 1.00
C GLY A 73 -3.13 10.52 2.43
N PHE A 74 -2.24 9.75 3.06
CA PHE A 74 -2.36 9.37 4.47
C PHE A 74 -2.35 10.57 5.41
N ALA A 75 -1.44 11.53 5.22
CA ALA A 75 -1.35 12.72 6.05
C ALA A 75 -2.62 13.58 5.97
N VAL A 76 -3.16 13.74 4.75
CA VAL A 76 -4.43 14.44 4.53
C VAL A 76 -5.60 13.67 5.15
N GLY A 77 -5.66 12.35 4.97
CA GLY A 77 -6.70 11.51 5.55
C GLY A 77 -6.72 11.57 7.07
N MET A 78 -5.54 11.49 7.71
CA MET A 78 -5.40 11.61 9.17
C MET A 78 -5.85 12.99 9.65
N GLY A 79 -5.41 14.07 9.00
CA GLY A 79 -5.78 15.43 9.39
C GLY A 79 -7.26 15.78 9.19
N ILE A 80 -7.96 15.08 8.30
CA ILE A 80 -9.40 15.24 8.08
C ILE A 80 -10.21 14.37 9.06
N LEU A 81 -9.76 13.14 9.34
CA LEU A 81 -10.51 12.16 10.14
C LEU A 81 -10.36 12.39 11.65
N ASP A 82 -9.20 12.86 12.12
CA ASP A 82 -8.98 13.29 13.50
C ASP A 82 -8.58 14.77 13.53
N PRO A 83 -9.55 15.69 13.38
CA PRO A 83 -9.22 17.11 13.39
C PRO A 83 -8.77 17.62 14.77
N TRP A 84 -9.09 16.90 15.87
CA TRP A 84 -8.73 17.24 17.26
C TRP A 84 -8.74 16.01 18.18
#